data_AF-A0A1F4RNG3-F1
#
_entry.id   AF-A0A1F4RNG3-F1
#
_cell.length_a   1.000
_cell.length_b   1.000
_cell.length_c   1.000
_cell.angle_alpha   90.00
_cell.angle_beta   90.00
_cell.angle_gamma   90.00
#
_symmetry.space_group_name_H-M   'P 1'
#
loop_
_entity.id
_entity.type
_entity.pdbx_description
1 polymer ?
#
loop_
_entity_poly.entity_id
_entity_poly.type
_entity_poly.pdbx_seq_one_letter_code
_entity_poly.pdbx_strand_id
1 'polypeptide(L)'
;MNASDSVVLTAWAPGYYIGGGRSFLPGDTAIVLALHAHHQSDNPNYSWAGAHAQFGNPNNCQHCHAAAGDANAGLPFDDWVLDAHSGSARNHRFLTMYLGTDVYGNQSPATRYGYSRDYGAFPLSPVYDATWFGPGYRLDFPGTAGNCAACHAPVAAIDDAYGVDPVQLSGVEAEGIGCDFCHKVWDVKINPGTGMPYDNRPGVLSYEFRRPPDGHQFFAGPLDDVAPGEDTCTPVQKESRYCAPCHTAEFWGVTVYNSFGEWLDSPYSDPETGQTCQDCHMPKGLTDHFARLDKGGLIRNPETLSSHRMPGAMDENLLRNAVSLSATGWLENNEAVVEVNITNDKTGHHVPTDSPLRHLILLVIATDAHGDTLRQIQGGMLPDWCGIGDPRQGYYAGISGKAFAKILEELWTGVSPTAAYWKMTRLVSDNRLAAFATDVSQYRFRRPDNGSVRIDVQLFFRRAFRQLADWKGWSDADILMEEEVMNLDQ
;
A
#
# COMPACT_ATOMS: atom_id res chain seq x y z
N MET A 1 -6.18 22.97 34.97
CA MET A 1 -7.39 23.78 34.84
C MET A 1 -7.67 24.42 36.18
N ASN A 2 -7.81 25.75 36.22
CA ASN A 2 -8.31 26.45 37.38
C ASN A 2 -9.83 26.26 37.48
N ALA A 3 -10.40 26.42 38.68
CA ALA A 3 -11.86 26.29 38.90
C ALA A 3 -12.73 27.33 38.15
N SER A 4 -12.11 28.20 37.35
CA SER A 4 -12.73 29.26 36.55
C SER A 4 -12.64 29.04 35.03
N ASP A 5 -11.94 27.99 34.58
CA ASP A 5 -11.73 27.77 33.15
C ASP A 5 -12.98 27.14 32.53
N SER A 6 -13.47 27.72 31.43
CA SER A 6 -14.60 27.14 30.70
C SER A 6 -14.17 25.88 29.94
N VAL A 7 -15.04 24.87 29.90
CA VAL A 7 -14.83 23.63 29.14
C VAL A 7 -15.82 23.53 27.98
N VAL A 8 -15.35 23.06 26.82
CA VAL A 8 -16.24 22.73 25.69
C VAL A 8 -16.82 21.36 25.93
N LEU A 9 -18.15 21.24 25.85
CA LEU A 9 -18.84 19.95 25.97
C LEU A 9 -19.43 19.54 24.63
N THR A 10 -19.21 18.27 24.28
CA THR A 10 -19.81 17.57 23.16
C THR A 10 -20.52 16.32 23.63
N ALA A 11 -21.43 15.80 22.82
CA ALA A 11 -22.04 14.51 23.01
C ALA A 11 -22.16 13.82 21.66
N TRP A 12 -22.05 12.49 21.67
CA TRP A 12 -22.22 11.66 20.50
C TRP A 12 -22.92 10.35 20.88
N ALA A 13 -23.69 9.82 19.95
CA ALA A 13 -24.27 8.49 20.02
C ALA A 13 -24.31 7.86 18.61
N PRO A 14 -24.19 6.53 18.47
CA PRO A 14 -24.31 5.87 17.18
C PRO A 14 -25.60 6.26 16.46
N GLY A 15 -25.48 6.69 15.20
CA GLY A 15 -26.62 7.13 14.38
C GLY A 15 -26.92 8.64 14.45
N TYR A 16 -26.13 9.41 15.20
CA TYR A 16 -26.31 10.85 15.39
C TYR A 16 -25.04 11.62 15.02
N TYR A 17 -25.21 12.86 14.54
CA TYR A 17 -24.10 13.81 14.46
C TYR A 17 -23.63 14.22 15.86
N ILE A 18 -22.38 14.65 15.96
CA ILE A 18 -21.81 15.15 17.21
C ILE A 18 -22.51 16.47 17.56
N GLY A 19 -23.17 16.50 18.72
CA GLY A 19 -23.85 17.68 19.25
C GLY A 19 -22.98 18.45 20.23
N GLY A 20 -23.33 19.72 20.48
CA GLY A 20 -22.64 20.57 21.45
C GLY A 20 -21.69 21.57 20.81
N GLY A 21 -20.43 21.61 21.26
CA GLY A 21 -19.43 22.58 20.82
C GLY A 21 -19.54 23.94 21.51
N ARG A 22 -20.22 24.00 22.66
CA ARG A 22 -20.39 25.21 23.47
C ARG A 22 -19.52 25.14 24.71
N SER A 23 -19.01 26.30 25.13
CA SER A 23 -18.24 26.44 26.36
C SER A 23 -19.16 26.64 27.57
N PHE A 24 -18.87 25.92 28.65
CA PHE A 24 -19.60 25.96 29.92
C PHE A 24 -18.63 26.22 31.08
N LEU A 25 -19.11 26.87 32.14
CA LEU A 25 -18.34 27.11 33.35
C LEU A 25 -18.62 26.02 34.40
N PRO A 26 -17.64 25.72 35.28
CA PRO A 26 -17.91 24.87 36.45
C PRO A 26 -19.09 25.41 37.28
N GLY A 27 -20.11 24.58 37.47
CA GLY A 27 -21.33 24.93 38.20
C GLY A 27 -22.54 25.26 37.32
N ASP A 28 -22.41 25.26 36.00
CA ASP A 28 -23.55 25.34 35.09
C ASP A 28 -24.45 24.09 35.27
N THR A 29 -25.76 24.32 35.49
CA THR A 29 -26.72 23.25 35.86
C THR A 29 -27.76 22.93 34.80
N ALA A 30 -27.91 23.78 33.77
CA ALA A 30 -28.91 23.63 32.71
C ALA A 30 -28.26 23.30 31.36
N ILE A 31 -27.34 22.33 31.35
CA ILE A 31 -26.61 21.92 30.15
C ILE A 31 -27.48 20.96 29.34
N VAL A 32 -27.80 21.34 28.10
CA VAL A 32 -28.52 20.49 27.14
C VAL A 32 -27.71 20.40 25.86
N LEU A 33 -27.33 19.17 25.50
CA LEU A 33 -26.64 18.85 24.24
C LEU A 33 -27.61 18.07 23.36
N ALA A 34 -28.15 18.73 22.33
CA ALA A 34 -29.08 18.10 21.39
C ALA A 34 -28.30 17.29 20.36
N LEU A 35 -28.72 16.03 20.15
CA LEU A 35 -28.21 15.17 19.09
C LEU A 35 -29.20 15.11 17.95
N HIS A 36 -28.72 15.33 16.74
CA HIS A 36 -29.52 15.21 15.52
C HIS A 36 -29.16 13.90 14.83
N ALA A 37 -30.17 13.07 14.57
CA ALA A 37 -29.96 11.82 13.85
C ALA A 37 -29.51 12.13 12.42
N HIS A 38 -28.47 11.44 11.96
CA HIS A 38 -28.09 11.48 10.55
C HIS A 38 -28.92 10.47 9.75
N HIS A 39 -28.88 10.61 8.42
CA HIS A 39 -29.57 9.69 7.53
C HIS A 39 -29.03 8.25 7.70
N GLN A 40 -29.94 7.26 7.71
CA GLN A 40 -29.60 5.86 8.00
C GLN A 40 -29.51 4.98 6.75
N SER A 41 -29.81 5.52 5.57
CA SER A 41 -29.60 4.84 4.29
C SER A 41 -28.59 5.59 3.43
N ASP A 42 -27.99 4.86 2.50
CA ASP A 42 -27.09 5.44 1.51
C ASP A 42 -27.88 6.10 0.37
N ASN A 43 -27.50 7.31 -0.04
CA ASN A 43 -28.06 8.00 -1.19
C ASN A 43 -27.21 7.79 -2.45
N PRO A 44 -27.63 6.95 -3.41
CA PRO A 44 -26.87 6.72 -4.65
C PRO A 44 -26.82 7.94 -5.58
N ASN A 45 -27.67 8.95 -5.38
CA ASN A 45 -27.68 10.16 -6.19
C ASN A 45 -26.79 11.28 -5.60
N TYR A 46 -26.05 11.01 -4.52
CA TYR A 46 -25.20 12.01 -3.89
C TYR A 46 -24.10 12.50 -4.84
N SER A 47 -23.93 13.82 -4.89
CA SER A 47 -22.84 14.46 -5.63
C SER A 47 -21.61 14.58 -4.74
N TRP A 48 -20.56 13.85 -5.11
CA TRP A 48 -19.28 13.84 -4.39
C TRP A 48 -18.60 15.20 -4.34
N ALA A 49 -18.10 15.56 -3.16
CA ALA A 49 -17.28 16.74 -2.97
C ALA A 49 -15.84 16.45 -3.39
N GLY A 50 -15.27 17.33 -4.24
CA GLY A 50 -13.86 17.23 -4.62
C GLY A 50 -12.92 17.71 -3.54
N ALA A 51 -11.75 17.12 -3.46
CA ALA A 51 -10.72 17.54 -2.53
C ALA A 51 -10.14 18.90 -2.94
N HIS A 52 -9.87 19.10 -4.23
CA HIS A 52 -9.21 20.30 -4.74
C HIS A 52 -10.13 21.52 -4.80
N ALA A 53 -9.62 22.67 -4.37
CA ALA A 53 -10.34 23.94 -4.40
C ALA A 53 -10.74 24.35 -5.83
N GLN A 54 -12.03 24.64 -6.04
CA GLN A 54 -12.57 25.17 -7.29
C GLN A 54 -13.40 26.43 -7.04
N PHE A 55 -13.32 27.39 -7.95
CA PHE A 55 -14.07 28.64 -7.82
C PHE A 55 -15.57 28.36 -7.77
N GLY A 56 -16.24 28.88 -6.74
CA GLY A 56 -17.68 28.73 -6.56
C GLY A 56 -18.13 27.42 -5.90
N ASN A 57 -17.21 26.54 -5.51
CA ASN A 57 -17.52 25.32 -4.76
C ASN A 57 -16.93 25.37 -3.34
N PRO A 58 -17.70 25.85 -2.34
CA PRO A 58 -17.20 26.00 -0.98
C PRO A 58 -16.95 24.67 -0.25
N ASN A 59 -17.45 23.55 -0.79
CA ASN A 59 -17.38 22.25 -0.13
C ASN A 59 -16.06 21.51 -0.41
N ASN A 60 -15.14 22.10 -1.19
CA ASN A 60 -13.87 21.44 -1.46
C ASN A 60 -12.95 21.41 -0.24
N CYS A 61 -12.42 20.22 0.07
CA CYS A 61 -11.68 19.95 1.30
C CYS A 61 -10.46 20.88 1.46
N GLN A 62 -9.75 21.18 0.37
CA GLN A 62 -8.57 22.05 0.35
C GLN A 62 -8.84 23.45 0.94
N HIS A 63 -10.06 23.97 0.85
CA HIS A 63 -10.37 25.30 1.38
C HIS A 63 -10.18 25.41 2.90
N CYS A 64 -10.34 24.29 3.62
CA CYS A 64 -10.29 24.24 5.08
C CYS A 64 -9.17 23.34 5.59
N HIS A 65 -8.76 22.31 4.85
CA HIS A 65 -7.82 21.29 5.31
C HIS A 65 -6.42 21.41 4.69
N ALA A 66 -6.11 22.56 4.08
CA ALA A 66 -4.78 22.87 3.55
C ALA A 66 -4.22 24.16 4.16
N ALA A 67 -2.94 24.17 4.45
CA ALA A 67 -2.22 25.34 4.93
C ALA A 67 -1.74 26.17 3.74
N ALA A 68 -2.41 27.30 3.51
CA ALA A 68 -2.00 28.19 2.44
C ALA A 68 -0.61 28.77 2.71
N GLY A 69 0.40 28.29 1.99
CA GLY A 69 1.75 28.84 2.01
C GLY A 69 2.69 28.26 3.08
N ASP A 70 2.31 27.18 3.76
CA ASP A 70 3.19 26.43 4.66
C ASP A 70 3.25 24.96 4.25
N ALA A 71 4.29 24.59 3.52
CA ALA A 71 4.52 23.21 3.07
C ALA A 71 4.90 22.25 4.20
N ASN A 72 5.15 22.75 5.42
CA ASN A 72 5.44 21.93 6.60
C ASN A 72 4.21 21.72 7.48
N ALA A 73 3.08 22.35 7.17
CA ALA A 73 1.85 22.11 7.90
C ALA A 73 1.28 20.75 7.48
N GLY A 74 1.26 19.80 8.42
CA GLY A 74 0.70 18.46 8.21
C GLY A 74 -0.82 18.44 8.27
N LEU A 75 -1.51 19.34 7.57
CA LEU A 75 -2.97 19.30 7.48
C LEU A 75 -3.43 18.18 6.53
N PRO A 76 -4.63 17.60 6.73
CA PRO A 76 -5.05 16.39 6.03
C PRO A 76 -4.97 16.46 4.50
N PHE A 77 -5.29 17.60 3.87
CA PHE A 77 -5.19 17.73 2.41
C PHE A 77 -3.73 17.75 1.94
N ASP A 78 -2.87 18.48 2.64
CA ASP A 78 -1.45 18.62 2.29
C ASP A 78 -0.70 17.29 2.42
N ASP A 79 -1.10 16.49 3.42
CA ASP A 79 -0.64 15.12 3.59
C ASP A 79 -1.16 14.19 2.48
N TRP A 80 -2.46 14.21 2.21
CA TRP A 80 -3.12 13.32 1.24
C TRP A 80 -2.63 13.52 -0.20
N VAL A 81 -2.34 14.75 -0.62
CA VAL A 81 -1.86 15.01 -1.99
C VAL A 81 -0.45 14.43 -2.24
N LEU A 82 0.31 14.15 -1.18
CA LEU A 82 1.61 13.48 -1.25
C LEU A 82 1.50 11.95 -1.13
N ASP A 83 0.32 11.45 -0.81
CA ASP A 83 0.06 10.04 -0.58
C ASP A 83 -0.37 9.30 -1.85
N ALA A 84 -0.08 7.99 -1.90
CA ALA A 84 -0.40 7.15 -3.04
C ALA A 84 -1.91 6.99 -3.27
N HIS A 85 -2.75 7.19 -2.25
CA HIS A 85 -4.20 7.11 -2.39
C HIS A 85 -4.76 8.23 -3.26
N SER A 86 -4.25 9.46 -3.16
CA SER A 86 -4.67 10.56 -4.06
C SER A 86 -4.28 10.32 -5.53
N GLY A 87 -3.20 9.56 -5.73
CA GLY A 87 -2.69 9.17 -7.05
C GLY A 87 -3.23 7.84 -7.58
N SER A 88 -4.10 7.13 -6.85
CA SER A 88 -4.42 5.72 -7.16
C SER A 88 -5.08 5.52 -8.53
N ALA A 89 -5.86 6.50 -8.99
CA ALA A 89 -6.51 6.50 -10.31
C ALA A 89 -5.57 6.90 -11.45
N ARG A 90 -4.42 7.52 -11.14
CA ARG A 90 -3.48 8.09 -12.14
C ARG A 90 -2.09 7.47 -12.09
N ASN A 91 -1.88 6.47 -11.23
CA ASN A 91 -0.61 5.80 -11.09
C ASN A 91 -0.20 5.14 -12.41
N HIS A 92 0.94 5.55 -12.97
CA HIS A 92 1.36 5.05 -14.28
C HIS A 92 1.55 3.53 -14.28
N ARG A 93 1.96 2.89 -13.17
CA ARG A 93 2.21 1.43 -13.16
C ARG A 93 0.89 0.68 -13.21
N PHE A 94 -0.10 1.20 -12.50
CA PHE A 94 -1.46 0.69 -12.57
C PHE A 94 -2.02 0.83 -13.99
N LEU A 95 -1.98 2.04 -14.57
CA LEU A 95 -2.56 2.30 -15.89
C LEU A 95 -1.86 1.50 -17.00
N THR A 96 -0.53 1.38 -16.98
CA THR A 96 0.20 0.61 -18.00
C THR A 96 0.00 -0.90 -17.85
N MET A 97 -0.24 -1.40 -16.63
CA MET A 97 -0.66 -2.79 -16.38
C MET A 97 -2.12 -3.03 -16.75
N TYR A 98 -2.99 -2.04 -16.61
CA TYR A 98 -4.39 -2.15 -16.99
C TYR A 98 -4.54 -2.16 -18.53
N LEU A 99 -3.88 -1.22 -19.22
CA LEU A 99 -3.96 -1.07 -20.67
C LEU A 99 -3.09 -2.06 -21.44
N GLY A 100 -2.03 -2.59 -20.82
CA GLY A 100 -1.02 -3.37 -21.53
C GLY A 100 -0.08 -2.53 -22.38
N THR A 101 0.23 -1.32 -21.91
CA THR A 101 1.15 -0.40 -22.59
C THR A 101 2.47 -0.29 -21.85
N ASP A 102 3.48 0.34 -22.47
CA ASP A 102 4.57 1.00 -21.75
C ASP A 102 4.17 2.44 -21.35
N VAL A 103 5.08 3.17 -20.70
CA VAL A 103 4.90 4.59 -20.34
C VAL A 103 4.87 5.55 -21.55
N TYR A 104 5.25 5.10 -22.74
CA TYR A 104 5.22 5.89 -23.97
C TYR A 104 3.91 5.69 -24.77
N GLY A 105 3.04 4.80 -24.32
CA GLY A 105 1.75 4.49 -24.94
C GLY A 105 1.82 3.39 -26.00
N ASN A 106 2.96 2.72 -26.17
CA ASN A 106 3.04 1.56 -27.05
C ASN A 106 2.32 0.37 -26.39
N GLN A 107 1.38 -0.25 -27.10
CA GLN A 107 0.53 -1.32 -26.57
C GLN A 107 0.96 -2.69 -27.09
N SER A 108 1.04 -3.68 -26.19
CA SER A 108 1.26 -5.07 -26.60
C SER A 108 0.07 -5.61 -27.42
N PRO A 109 0.28 -6.59 -28.30
CA PRO A 109 -0.81 -7.27 -29.00
C PRO A 109 -1.83 -7.88 -28.02
N ALA A 110 -3.10 -7.90 -28.44
CA ALA A 110 -4.16 -8.58 -27.70
C ALA A 110 -3.83 -10.07 -27.49
N THR A 111 -4.32 -10.62 -26.38
CA THR A 111 -4.06 -12.03 -26.04
C THR A 111 -4.65 -12.95 -27.09
N ARG A 112 -3.81 -13.87 -27.57
CA ARG A 112 -4.21 -14.91 -28.53
C ARG A 112 -4.81 -16.09 -27.77
N TYR A 113 -5.86 -16.67 -28.34
CA TYR A 113 -6.54 -17.82 -27.76
C TYR A 113 -6.50 -19.02 -28.70
N GLY A 114 -6.18 -20.18 -28.14
CA GLY A 114 -6.46 -21.48 -28.74
C GLY A 114 -7.87 -21.92 -28.38
N TYR A 115 -8.41 -22.89 -29.11
CA TYR A 115 -9.70 -23.50 -28.80
C TYR A 115 -9.59 -25.02 -28.79
N SER A 116 -10.14 -25.64 -27.76
CA SER A 116 -10.37 -27.07 -27.69
C SER A 116 -11.85 -27.35 -27.48
N ARG A 117 -12.36 -28.42 -28.11
CA ARG A 117 -13.75 -28.85 -27.91
C ARG A 117 -14.04 -29.18 -26.44
N ASP A 118 -13.07 -29.76 -25.74
CA ASP A 118 -13.27 -30.27 -24.38
C ASP A 118 -13.06 -29.20 -23.30
N TYR A 119 -12.24 -28.17 -23.59
CA TYR A 119 -11.81 -27.17 -22.61
C TYR A 119 -12.16 -25.73 -22.98
N GLY A 120 -12.80 -25.49 -24.12
CA GLY A 120 -13.14 -24.15 -24.60
C GLY A 120 -11.92 -23.35 -25.05
N ALA A 121 -12.00 -22.02 -24.94
CA ALA A 121 -10.93 -21.11 -25.28
C ALA A 121 -9.90 -21.01 -24.14
N PHE A 122 -8.62 -21.05 -24.48
CA PHE A 122 -7.51 -20.93 -23.53
C PHE A 122 -6.42 -20.00 -24.08
N PRO A 123 -5.75 -19.20 -23.23
CA PRO A 123 -4.77 -18.25 -23.69
C PRO A 123 -3.50 -18.98 -24.19
N LEU A 124 -2.89 -18.44 -25.24
CA LEU A 124 -1.60 -18.88 -25.75
C LEU A 124 -0.48 -18.01 -25.18
N SER A 125 0.73 -18.57 -25.11
CA SER A 125 1.89 -17.80 -24.65
C SER A 125 2.11 -16.54 -25.52
N PRO A 126 2.49 -15.41 -24.90
CA PRO A 126 2.89 -14.22 -25.62
C PRO A 126 4.03 -14.51 -26.60
N VAL A 127 4.09 -13.75 -27.69
CA VAL A 127 5.25 -13.70 -28.57
C VAL A 127 6.10 -12.54 -28.10
N TYR A 128 7.31 -12.83 -27.62
CA TYR A 128 8.26 -11.81 -27.16
C TYR A 128 9.08 -11.31 -28.35
N ASP A 129 8.60 -10.25 -29.00
CA ASP A 129 9.30 -9.51 -30.05
C ASP A 129 9.24 -7.99 -29.80
N ALA A 130 9.65 -7.19 -30.78
CA ALA A 130 9.68 -5.73 -30.66
C ALA A 130 8.30 -5.07 -30.47
N THR A 131 7.21 -5.83 -30.58
CA THR A 131 5.84 -5.36 -30.33
C THR A 131 5.35 -5.65 -28.91
N TRP A 132 6.14 -6.32 -28.08
CA TRP A 132 5.75 -6.68 -26.71
C TRP A 132 6.22 -5.66 -25.67
N PHE A 133 5.26 -5.00 -25.02
CA PHE A 133 5.41 -3.98 -23.97
C PHE A 133 4.85 -4.48 -22.62
N GLY A 134 4.83 -5.79 -22.40
CA GLY A 134 4.35 -6.43 -21.17
C GLY A 134 2.84 -6.70 -21.14
N PRO A 135 2.35 -7.39 -20.10
CA PRO A 135 0.95 -7.82 -20.00
C PRO A 135 -0.01 -6.64 -19.75
N GLY A 136 -1.30 -6.87 -20.02
CA GLY A 136 -2.37 -5.89 -19.87
C GLY A 136 -3.72 -6.51 -19.56
N TYR A 137 -4.43 -6.05 -18.53
CA TYR A 137 -5.78 -6.55 -18.23
C TYR A 137 -6.71 -6.43 -19.44
N ARG A 138 -6.71 -5.27 -20.11
CA ARG A 138 -7.52 -5.01 -21.31
C ARG A 138 -7.10 -5.80 -22.54
N LEU A 139 -5.90 -6.35 -22.55
CA LEU A 139 -5.43 -7.25 -23.63
C LEU A 139 -6.00 -8.66 -23.45
N ASP A 140 -6.14 -9.10 -22.20
CA ASP A 140 -6.74 -10.38 -21.84
C ASP A 140 -8.28 -10.31 -21.88
N PHE A 141 -8.86 -9.21 -21.41
CA PHE A 141 -10.30 -9.02 -21.21
C PHE A 141 -10.83 -7.71 -21.84
N PRO A 142 -10.80 -7.56 -23.18
CA PRO A 142 -11.16 -6.30 -23.85
C PRO A 142 -12.64 -5.90 -23.70
N GLY A 143 -13.51 -6.84 -23.32
CA GLY A 143 -14.96 -6.61 -23.19
C GLY A 143 -15.44 -6.17 -21.81
N THR A 144 -14.54 -5.96 -20.84
CA THR A 144 -14.91 -5.60 -19.45
C THR A 144 -13.89 -4.63 -18.85
N ALA A 145 -14.34 -3.74 -17.96
CA ALA A 145 -13.46 -2.88 -17.19
C ALA A 145 -12.86 -3.56 -15.95
N GLY A 146 -13.39 -4.72 -15.56
CA GLY A 146 -12.95 -5.43 -14.36
C GLY A 146 -13.27 -4.66 -13.07
N ASN A 147 -12.78 -5.16 -11.95
CA ASN A 147 -13.03 -4.58 -10.62
C ASN A 147 -11.88 -3.69 -10.12
N CYS A 148 -10.91 -3.34 -10.97
CA CYS A 148 -9.75 -2.54 -10.54
C CYS A 148 -10.18 -1.18 -9.97
N ALA A 149 -11.17 -0.54 -10.59
CA ALA A 149 -11.71 0.74 -10.14
C ALA A 149 -12.34 0.67 -8.73
N ALA A 150 -12.82 -0.50 -8.29
CA ALA A 150 -13.41 -0.69 -6.96
C ALA A 150 -12.44 -0.31 -5.82
N CYS A 151 -11.12 -0.44 -6.06
CA CYS A 151 -10.09 -0.02 -5.12
C CYS A 151 -9.28 1.19 -5.59
N HIS A 152 -9.15 1.43 -6.90
CA HIS A 152 -8.30 2.50 -7.44
C HIS A 152 -9.03 3.82 -7.70
N ALA A 153 -10.34 3.79 -7.91
CA ALA A 153 -11.19 4.95 -8.22
C ALA A 153 -12.60 4.74 -7.64
N PRO A 154 -12.73 4.55 -6.32
CA PRO A 154 -13.95 4.07 -5.70
C PRO A 154 -15.12 5.06 -5.80
N VAL A 155 -14.84 6.36 -5.91
CA VAL A 155 -15.87 7.38 -6.13
C VAL A 155 -16.66 7.13 -7.40
N ALA A 156 -15.97 6.75 -8.49
CA ALA A 156 -16.63 6.36 -9.73
C ALA A 156 -17.26 4.97 -9.62
N ALA A 157 -16.57 4.03 -8.95
CA ALA A 157 -16.92 2.61 -8.96
C ALA A 157 -18.03 2.22 -7.98
N ILE A 158 -18.40 3.06 -7.02
CA ILE A 158 -19.31 2.71 -5.92
C ILE A 158 -20.65 2.12 -6.38
N ASP A 159 -21.24 2.67 -7.45
CA ASP A 159 -22.53 2.22 -8.00
C ASP A 159 -22.36 1.33 -9.25
N ASP A 160 -21.14 1.18 -9.79
CA ASP A 160 -20.81 0.31 -10.93
C ASP A 160 -19.37 -0.26 -10.83
N ALA A 161 -19.18 -1.17 -9.86
CA ALA A 161 -17.86 -1.67 -9.49
C ALA A 161 -17.10 -2.42 -10.60
N TYR A 162 -17.80 -2.83 -11.68
CA TYR A 162 -17.23 -3.62 -12.79
C TYR A 162 -17.30 -2.91 -14.16
N GLY A 163 -18.01 -1.80 -14.28
CA GLY A 163 -18.20 -1.06 -15.54
C GLY A 163 -17.38 0.21 -15.67
N VAL A 164 -16.72 0.67 -14.59
CA VAL A 164 -15.88 1.87 -14.62
C VAL A 164 -14.53 1.60 -15.23
N ASP A 165 -14.26 2.26 -16.37
CA ASP A 165 -12.96 2.25 -17.04
C ASP A 165 -12.02 3.31 -16.42
N PRO A 166 -10.93 2.92 -15.73
CA PRO A 166 -10.06 3.85 -15.02
C PRO A 166 -9.37 4.91 -15.90
N VAL A 167 -9.31 4.69 -17.23
CA VAL A 167 -8.67 5.63 -18.16
C VAL A 167 -9.61 6.74 -18.66
N GLN A 168 -10.91 6.66 -18.37
CA GLN A 168 -11.91 7.64 -18.79
C GLN A 168 -12.31 8.62 -17.67
N LEU A 169 -11.65 8.52 -16.51
CA LEU A 169 -12.01 9.29 -15.32
C LEU A 169 -11.64 10.77 -15.44
N SER A 170 -12.48 11.64 -14.90
CA SER A 170 -12.23 13.08 -14.87
C SER A 170 -12.81 13.73 -13.61
N GLY A 171 -12.37 14.96 -13.31
CA GLY A 171 -12.83 15.67 -12.12
C GLY A 171 -12.63 14.86 -10.84
N VAL A 172 -13.69 14.79 -10.03
CA VAL A 172 -13.72 14.15 -8.71
C VAL A 172 -13.44 12.66 -8.75
N GLU A 173 -13.85 12.00 -9.83
CA GLU A 173 -13.66 10.56 -10.04
C GLU A 173 -12.17 10.20 -10.26
N ALA A 174 -11.39 11.17 -10.73
CA ALA A 174 -9.97 10.99 -11.02
C ALA A 174 -9.06 11.40 -9.85
N GLU A 175 -9.62 11.69 -8.67
CA GLU A 175 -8.89 12.02 -7.42
C GLU A 175 -8.44 10.76 -6.65
N GLY A 176 -8.63 9.56 -7.20
CA GLY A 176 -8.25 8.32 -6.52
C GLY A 176 -9.14 8.04 -5.30
N ILE A 177 -8.53 7.72 -4.15
CA ILE A 177 -9.24 7.60 -2.87
C ILE A 177 -9.33 8.97 -2.23
N GLY A 178 -10.38 9.71 -2.58
CA GLY A 178 -10.61 11.07 -2.09
C GLY A 178 -11.09 11.15 -0.65
N CYS A 179 -10.98 12.34 -0.06
CA CYS A 179 -11.42 12.62 1.31
C CYS A 179 -12.89 12.25 1.52
N ASP A 180 -13.76 12.68 0.60
CA ASP A 180 -15.20 12.48 0.72
C ASP A 180 -15.54 10.97 0.70
N PHE A 181 -14.84 10.17 -0.11
CA PHE A 181 -14.99 8.70 -0.10
C PHE A 181 -14.74 8.12 1.30
N CYS A 182 -13.56 8.36 1.87
CA CYS A 182 -13.19 7.82 3.19
C CYS A 182 -14.15 8.31 4.29
N HIS A 183 -14.54 9.58 4.23
CA HIS A 183 -15.44 10.17 5.22
C HIS A 183 -16.93 9.89 4.99
N LYS A 184 -17.32 9.18 3.91
CA LYS A 184 -18.69 8.62 3.76
C LYS A 184 -18.81 7.16 4.20
N VAL A 185 -17.71 6.50 4.54
CA VAL A 185 -17.72 5.11 5.02
C VAL A 185 -18.33 5.04 6.42
N TRP A 186 -19.37 4.23 6.56
CA TRP A 186 -20.03 3.94 7.83
C TRP A 186 -19.45 2.70 8.50
N ASP A 187 -19.25 1.63 7.73
CA ASP A 187 -18.72 0.36 8.25
C ASP A 187 -18.07 -0.49 7.15
N VAL A 188 -17.45 -1.61 7.53
CA VAL A 188 -16.87 -2.61 6.63
C VAL A 188 -17.53 -3.99 6.81
N LYS A 189 -17.88 -4.61 5.69
CA LYS A 189 -18.46 -5.96 5.61
C LYS A 189 -17.36 -7.02 5.73
N ILE A 190 -17.17 -7.52 6.94
CA ILE A 190 -16.28 -8.64 7.24
C ILE A 190 -17.07 -9.96 7.33
N ASN A 191 -16.50 -11.05 6.85
CA ASN A 191 -17.02 -12.39 7.05
C ASN A 191 -16.74 -12.84 8.49
N PRO A 192 -17.76 -13.05 9.34
CA PRO A 192 -17.56 -13.40 10.75
C PRO A 192 -16.91 -14.78 10.94
N GLY A 193 -16.96 -15.66 9.95
CA GLY A 193 -16.33 -16.98 10.00
C GLY A 193 -14.83 -16.96 9.76
N THR A 194 -14.31 -15.94 9.07
CA THR A 194 -12.89 -15.84 8.70
C THR A 194 -12.19 -14.61 9.29
N GLY A 195 -12.93 -13.60 9.72
CA GLY A 195 -12.36 -12.29 10.10
C GLY A 195 -11.87 -11.47 8.91
N MET A 196 -12.05 -11.96 7.67
CA MET A 196 -11.58 -11.33 6.42
C MET A 196 -12.73 -10.72 5.62
N PRO A 197 -12.47 -9.82 4.65
CA PRO A 197 -13.46 -9.48 3.63
C PRO A 197 -14.01 -10.73 2.93
N TYR A 198 -15.23 -10.66 2.42
CA TYR A 198 -15.81 -11.76 1.63
C TYR A 198 -15.07 -11.92 0.29
N ASP A 199 -14.98 -13.16 -0.19
CA ASP A 199 -14.34 -13.49 -1.46
C ASP A 199 -14.92 -12.67 -2.62
N ASN A 200 -14.05 -12.22 -3.52
CA ASN A 200 -14.39 -11.41 -4.69
C ASN A 200 -15.19 -10.13 -4.39
N ARG A 201 -15.00 -9.53 -3.21
CA ARG A 201 -15.58 -8.22 -2.85
C ARG A 201 -14.50 -7.16 -2.55
N PRO A 202 -13.65 -6.78 -3.53
CA PRO A 202 -12.68 -5.72 -3.32
C PRO A 202 -13.33 -4.34 -3.15
N GLY A 203 -12.68 -3.51 -2.34
CA GLY A 203 -12.97 -2.08 -2.19
C GLY A 203 -14.43 -1.77 -1.91
N VAL A 204 -15.06 -0.94 -2.76
CA VAL A 204 -16.46 -0.47 -2.61
C VAL A 204 -17.48 -1.58 -2.35
N LEU A 205 -17.23 -2.81 -2.81
CA LEU A 205 -18.13 -3.94 -2.59
C LEU A 205 -18.19 -4.39 -1.13
N SER A 206 -17.15 -4.10 -0.35
CA SER A 206 -17.02 -4.46 1.07
C SER A 206 -17.20 -3.29 2.03
N TYR A 207 -17.40 -2.06 1.55
CA TYR A 207 -17.77 -0.94 2.40
C TYR A 207 -19.30 -0.79 2.53
N GLU A 208 -19.73 -0.17 3.63
CA GLU A 208 -21.06 0.39 3.82
C GLU A 208 -20.93 1.91 3.87
N PHE A 209 -21.84 2.62 3.17
CA PHE A 209 -21.83 4.06 3.05
C PHE A 209 -23.09 4.70 3.64
N ARG A 210 -22.99 5.99 3.95
CA ARG A 210 -24.08 6.85 4.41
C ARG A 210 -24.07 8.19 3.69
N ARG A 211 -24.06 8.15 2.34
CA ARG A 211 -24.15 9.37 1.53
C ARG A 211 -25.45 10.12 1.85
N PRO A 212 -25.42 11.42 2.20
CA PRO A 212 -26.58 12.15 2.67
C PRO A 212 -27.50 12.59 1.51
N PRO A 213 -28.77 12.94 1.79
CA PRO A 213 -29.64 13.63 0.85
C PRO A 213 -29.18 15.08 0.58
N ASP A 214 -29.73 15.69 -0.48
CA ASP A 214 -29.43 17.08 -0.84
C ASP A 214 -29.65 18.05 0.32
N GLY A 215 -28.74 19.02 0.45
CA GLY A 215 -28.76 20.03 1.53
C GLY A 215 -28.13 19.56 2.84
N HIS A 216 -27.68 18.31 2.91
CA HIS A 216 -26.97 17.75 4.05
C HIS A 216 -25.58 17.22 3.66
N GLN A 217 -24.71 17.14 4.65
CA GLN A 217 -23.41 16.50 4.64
C GLN A 217 -23.37 15.36 5.67
N PHE A 218 -22.31 14.58 5.62
CA PHE A 218 -22.04 13.47 6.53
C PHE A 218 -20.54 13.24 6.48
N PHE A 219 -19.81 13.43 7.57
CA PHE A 219 -18.39 13.08 7.63
C PHE A 219 -18.13 12.18 8.82
N ALA A 220 -17.78 10.93 8.55
CA ALA A 220 -17.39 9.94 9.53
C ALA A 220 -15.91 10.07 9.85
N GLY A 221 -15.56 10.10 11.13
CA GLY A 221 -14.17 10.19 11.59
C GLY A 221 -13.93 9.49 12.93
N PRO A 222 -12.68 9.47 13.42
CA PRO A 222 -12.34 8.84 14.68
C PRO A 222 -12.64 9.73 15.91
N LEU A 223 -13.04 10.98 15.72
CA LEU A 223 -13.19 11.95 16.80
C LEU A 223 -14.67 12.13 17.15
N ASP A 224 -15.00 12.11 18.44
CA ASP A 224 -16.36 12.28 19.00
C ASP A 224 -16.61 13.69 19.56
N ASP A 225 -15.69 14.62 19.30
CA ASP A 225 -15.67 15.98 19.84
C ASP A 225 -15.53 17.06 18.76
N VAL A 226 -15.85 16.73 17.50
CA VAL A 226 -15.88 17.68 16.39
C VAL A 226 -17.31 18.20 16.23
N ALA A 227 -17.58 19.35 16.86
CA ALA A 227 -18.88 20.01 16.84
C ALA A 227 -18.73 21.53 16.76
N PRO A 228 -19.75 22.26 16.26
CA PRO A 228 -20.99 21.76 15.66
C PRO A 228 -20.82 21.39 14.18
N GLY A 229 -21.71 20.57 13.63
CA GLY A 229 -21.69 20.23 12.21
C GLY A 229 -22.43 18.93 11.91
N GLU A 230 -22.21 18.42 10.71
CA GLU A 230 -22.71 17.12 10.27
C GLU A 230 -21.59 16.06 10.25
N ASP A 231 -20.73 16.14 11.26
CA ASP A 231 -19.67 15.18 11.54
C ASP A 231 -20.17 14.13 12.52
N THR A 232 -19.70 12.89 12.39
CA THR A 232 -20.01 11.79 13.29
C THR A 232 -18.76 10.98 13.61
N CYS A 233 -18.73 10.40 14.81
CA CYS A 233 -17.73 9.42 15.18
C CYS A 233 -18.19 8.03 14.74
N THR A 234 -17.25 7.23 14.24
CA THR A 234 -17.50 5.83 13.88
C THR A 234 -16.31 4.98 14.32
N PRO A 235 -16.54 3.86 15.05
CA PRO A 235 -15.45 3.03 15.58
C PRO A 235 -14.52 2.46 14.49
N VAL A 236 -15.06 2.12 13.32
CA VAL A 236 -14.30 1.45 12.25
C VAL A 236 -13.07 2.26 11.80
N GLN A 237 -13.10 3.59 11.89
CA GLN A 237 -12.01 4.49 11.50
C GLN A 237 -10.78 4.33 12.40
N LYS A 238 -10.93 3.72 13.57
CA LYS A 238 -9.84 3.35 14.49
C LYS A 238 -9.39 1.90 14.37
N GLU A 239 -10.00 1.11 13.48
CA GLU A 239 -9.78 -0.33 13.39
C GLU A 239 -9.09 -0.72 12.09
N SER A 240 -8.11 -1.64 12.13
CA SER A 240 -7.38 -2.12 10.96
C SER A 240 -8.28 -2.70 9.85
N ARG A 241 -9.45 -3.24 10.23
CA ARG A 241 -10.42 -3.78 9.26
C ARG A 241 -10.97 -2.73 8.30
N TYR A 242 -10.83 -1.43 8.62
CA TYR A 242 -11.12 -0.34 7.69
C TYR A 242 -10.33 -0.46 6.39
N CYS A 243 -9.06 -0.89 6.45
CA CYS A 243 -8.15 -0.98 5.31
C CYS A 243 -8.34 -2.27 4.50
N ALA A 244 -8.94 -3.30 5.11
CA ALA A 244 -9.02 -4.66 4.56
C ALA A 244 -9.65 -4.76 3.16
N PRO A 245 -10.74 -4.02 2.82
CA PRO A 245 -11.37 -4.13 1.50
C PRO A 245 -10.44 -3.88 0.32
N CYS A 246 -9.45 -2.98 0.46
CA CYS A 246 -8.52 -2.64 -0.61
C CYS A 246 -7.18 -3.39 -0.47
N HIS A 247 -6.80 -3.82 0.73
CA HIS A 247 -5.52 -4.46 1.06
C HIS A 247 -5.56 -6.00 1.16
N THR A 248 -6.64 -6.61 0.66
CA THR A 248 -6.76 -8.04 0.44
C THR A 248 -7.41 -8.29 -0.92
N ALA A 249 -6.81 -9.15 -1.74
CA ALA A 249 -7.43 -9.62 -2.97
C ALA A 249 -7.05 -11.06 -3.31
N GLU A 250 -8.05 -11.78 -3.81
CA GLU A 250 -7.94 -13.11 -4.36
C GLU A 250 -8.46 -13.09 -5.80
N PHE A 251 -7.80 -13.82 -6.68
CA PHE A 251 -8.26 -14.07 -8.04
C PHE A 251 -8.20 -15.58 -8.30
N TRP A 252 -9.30 -16.16 -8.78
CA TRP A 252 -9.37 -17.59 -9.11
C TRP A 252 -8.99 -18.54 -7.95
N GLY A 253 -9.32 -18.19 -6.70
CA GLY A 253 -8.95 -19.01 -5.54
C GLY A 253 -7.48 -18.88 -5.12
N VAL A 254 -6.74 -17.92 -5.69
CA VAL A 254 -5.33 -17.66 -5.39
C VAL A 254 -5.19 -16.29 -4.77
N THR A 255 -4.70 -16.26 -3.53
CA THR A 255 -4.41 -15.01 -2.82
C THR A 255 -3.28 -14.26 -3.54
N VAL A 256 -3.63 -13.11 -4.13
CA VAL A 256 -2.67 -12.27 -4.85
C VAL A 256 -1.93 -11.36 -3.87
N TYR A 257 -2.68 -10.75 -2.95
CA TYR A 257 -2.13 -9.98 -1.83
C TYR A 257 -3.06 -10.02 -0.61
N ASN A 258 -2.49 -9.97 0.59
CA ASN A 258 -3.24 -10.16 1.84
C ASN A 258 -2.61 -9.46 3.05
N SER A 259 -2.29 -8.17 2.95
CA SER A 259 -1.63 -7.42 4.02
C SER A 259 -2.44 -7.44 5.33
N PHE A 260 -3.77 -7.39 5.22
CA PHE A 260 -4.64 -7.44 6.39
C PHE A 260 -4.65 -8.82 7.07
N GLY A 261 -4.69 -9.92 6.30
CA GLY A 261 -4.62 -11.27 6.87
C GLY A 261 -3.24 -11.58 7.45
N GLU A 262 -2.17 -11.14 6.78
CA GLU A 262 -0.80 -11.23 7.32
C GLU A 262 -0.68 -10.45 8.64
N TRP A 263 -1.34 -9.29 8.77
CA TRP A 263 -1.47 -8.55 10.02
C TRP A 263 -2.26 -9.30 11.10
N LEU A 264 -3.41 -9.89 10.74
CA LEU A 264 -4.21 -10.70 11.65
C LEU A 264 -3.42 -11.87 12.25
N ASP A 265 -2.56 -12.50 11.46
CA ASP A 265 -1.73 -13.63 11.88
C ASP A 265 -0.51 -13.21 12.73
N SER A 266 -0.26 -11.91 12.88
CA SER A 266 0.87 -11.37 13.64
C SER A 266 0.49 -10.94 15.06
N PRO A 267 1.47 -10.77 15.97
CA PRO A 267 1.25 -10.16 17.29
C PRO A 267 0.65 -8.74 17.24
N TYR A 268 0.74 -8.02 16.10
CA TYR A 268 0.17 -6.66 16.01
C TYR A 268 -1.36 -6.66 15.94
N SER A 269 -2.01 -7.80 15.67
CA SER A 269 -3.47 -7.89 15.72
C SER A 269 -4.04 -8.00 17.13
N ASP A 270 -3.18 -8.17 18.14
CA ASP A 270 -3.60 -8.25 19.53
C ASP A 270 -4.30 -6.94 19.97
N PRO A 271 -5.54 -7.01 20.48
CA PRO A 271 -6.33 -5.81 20.77
C PRO A 271 -5.84 -5.03 22.00
N GLU A 272 -4.98 -5.61 22.84
CA GLU A 272 -4.48 -4.98 24.06
C GLU A 272 -3.06 -4.45 23.92
N THR A 273 -2.23 -5.18 23.17
CA THR A 273 -0.76 -4.96 23.08
C THR A 273 -0.26 -4.74 21.66
N GLY A 274 -1.11 -4.97 20.66
CA GLY A 274 -0.80 -4.81 19.25
C GLY A 274 -0.82 -3.37 18.77
N GLN A 275 -0.77 -3.22 17.45
CA GLN A 275 -0.81 -1.93 16.76
C GLN A 275 -1.72 -2.04 15.55
N THR A 276 -2.58 -1.04 15.36
CA THR A 276 -3.46 -0.98 14.20
C THR A 276 -2.71 -0.57 12.94
N CYS A 277 -3.30 -0.80 11.76
CA CYS A 277 -2.77 -0.27 10.50
C CYS A 277 -2.55 1.26 10.60
N GLN A 278 -3.50 1.96 11.23
CA GLN A 278 -3.48 3.40 11.41
C GLN A 278 -2.35 3.88 12.32
N ASP A 279 -1.96 3.11 13.36
CA ASP A 279 -0.91 3.55 14.26
C ASP A 279 0.46 3.68 13.55
N CYS A 280 0.73 2.82 12.56
CA CYS A 280 1.95 2.89 11.75
C CYS A 280 1.78 3.71 10.45
N HIS A 281 0.68 3.53 9.73
CA HIS A 281 0.46 4.17 8.43
C HIS A 281 -0.28 5.51 8.52
N MET A 282 -0.82 5.91 9.66
CA MET A 282 -1.40 7.24 9.86
C MET A 282 -0.78 7.88 11.12
N PRO A 283 0.55 8.09 11.14
CA PRO A 283 1.27 8.47 12.34
C PRO A 283 0.70 9.76 12.93
N LYS A 284 0.61 9.78 14.26
CA LYS A 284 0.04 10.90 15.02
C LYS A 284 1.14 11.89 15.42
N GLY A 285 0.75 13.05 15.94
CA GLY A 285 1.70 14.00 16.52
C GLY A 285 2.29 15.05 15.56
N LEU A 286 1.88 15.04 14.28
CA LEU A 286 2.46 15.94 13.26
C LEU A 286 1.79 17.32 13.17
N THR A 287 0.58 17.47 13.72
CA THR A 287 -0.18 18.74 13.76
C THR A 287 -1.07 18.78 15.00
N ASP A 288 -1.40 19.98 15.50
CA ASP A 288 -2.30 20.21 16.63
C ASP A 288 -3.74 20.57 16.20
N HIS A 289 -4.00 20.69 14.90
CA HIS A 289 -5.33 20.94 14.33
C HIS A 289 -5.51 20.24 12.98
N PHE A 290 -6.75 19.91 12.62
CA PHE A 290 -7.10 19.15 11.40
C PHE A 290 -7.69 20.03 10.29
N ALA A 291 -8.04 21.28 10.58
CA ALA A 291 -8.52 22.28 9.63
C ALA A 291 -7.96 23.63 10.03
N ARG A 292 -7.83 24.57 9.10
CA ARG A 292 -7.33 25.91 9.39
C ARG A 292 -8.13 26.55 10.52
N LEU A 293 -7.44 27.23 11.42
CA LEU A 293 -8.06 27.87 12.58
C LEU A 293 -9.07 28.96 12.18
N ASP A 294 -8.81 29.69 11.08
CA ASP A 294 -9.75 30.69 10.51
C ASP A 294 -10.98 30.07 9.82
N LYS A 295 -11.03 28.74 9.73
CA LYS A 295 -12.12 27.94 9.15
C LYS A 295 -12.79 27.00 10.16
N GLY A 296 -12.59 27.23 11.46
CA GLY A 296 -13.21 26.43 12.52
C GLY A 296 -12.37 25.25 12.99
N GLY A 297 -11.09 25.19 12.62
CA GLY A 297 -10.13 24.23 13.17
C GLY A 297 -10.01 24.31 14.69
N LEU A 298 -9.90 23.15 15.33
CA LEU A 298 -9.79 23.02 16.78
C LEU A 298 -8.37 22.62 17.16
N ILE A 299 -7.71 23.44 17.98
CA ILE A 299 -6.44 23.09 18.62
C ILE A 299 -6.69 21.97 19.64
N ARG A 300 -5.91 20.90 19.56
CA ARG A 300 -6.00 19.74 20.44
C ARG A 300 -4.65 19.05 20.58
N ASN A 301 -4.59 18.02 21.41
CA ASN A 301 -3.39 17.21 21.55
C ASN A 301 -3.00 16.58 20.19
N PRO A 302 -1.80 16.84 19.65
CA PRO A 302 -1.34 16.26 18.39
C PRO A 302 -1.41 14.73 18.32
N GLU A 303 -1.27 14.05 19.45
CA GLU A 303 -1.36 12.58 19.55
C GLU A 303 -2.78 12.03 19.28
N THR A 304 -3.77 12.92 19.11
CA THR A 304 -5.14 12.54 18.73
C THR A 304 -5.41 12.68 17.24
N LEU A 305 -4.47 13.27 16.48
CA LEU A 305 -4.62 13.59 15.07
C LEU A 305 -3.72 12.71 14.22
N SER A 306 -4.32 11.99 13.30
CA SER A 306 -3.63 11.05 12.41
C SER A 306 -3.25 11.75 11.10
N SER A 307 -2.00 11.57 10.67
CA SER A 307 -1.53 12.01 9.37
C SER A 307 -2.27 11.28 8.24
N HIS A 308 -2.46 11.97 7.12
CA HIS A 308 -3.07 11.40 5.91
C HIS A 308 -2.04 11.08 4.82
N ARG A 309 -0.73 11.13 5.14
CA ARG A 309 0.36 10.88 4.18
C ARG A 309 0.60 9.40 3.90
N MET A 310 0.03 8.51 4.71
CA MET A 310 -0.05 7.05 4.50
C MET A 310 1.18 6.40 3.85
N PRO A 311 2.36 6.49 4.49
CA PRO A 311 3.61 6.05 3.88
C PRO A 311 3.60 4.55 3.56
N GLY A 312 4.33 4.18 2.51
CA GLY A 312 4.39 2.80 2.01
C GLY A 312 5.60 2.58 1.11
N ALA A 313 5.42 1.86 0.00
CA ALA A 313 6.51 1.49 -0.92
C ALA A 313 7.20 2.65 -1.68
N MET A 314 6.79 3.90 -1.43
CA MET A 314 7.44 5.11 -1.94
C MET A 314 8.24 5.86 -0.85
N ASP A 315 8.14 5.44 0.41
CA ASP A 315 8.84 6.05 1.53
C ASP A 315 10.09 5.24 1.88
N GLU A 316 11.27 5.78 1.53
CA GLU A 316 12.55 5.13 1.80
C GLU A 316 12.83 4.98 3.30
N ASN A 317 12.42 5.97 4.12
CA ASN A 317 12.65 5.90 5.55
C ASN A 317 11.81 4.80 6.19
N LEU A 318 10.55 4.64 5.75
CA LEU A 318 9.71 3.53 6.20
C LEU A 318 10.34 2.19 5.81
N LEU A 319 10.79 2.05 4.55
CA LEU A 319 11.38 0.80 4.06
C LEU A 319 12.68 0.44 4.79
N ARG A 320 13.58 1.41 5.03
CA ARG A 320 14.79 1.20 5.84
C ARG A 320 14.49 0.81 7.28
N ASN A 321 13.31 1.15 7.80
CA ASN A 321 12.90 0.79 9.15
C ASN A 321 12.06 -0.50 9.21
N ALA A 322 11.82 -1.20 8.10
CA ALA A 322 10.92 -2.35 8.08
C ALA A 322 11.58 -3.66 8.53
N VAL A 323 12.89 -3.81 8.33
CA VAL A 323 13.66 -5.03 8.63
C VAL A 323 14.99 -4.64 9.26
N SER A 324 15.60 -5.56 10.01
CA SER A 324 16.99 -5.46 10.44
C SER A 324 17.86 -6.48 9.71
N LEU A 325 19.10 -6.09 9.40
CA LEU A 325 20.11 -6.96 8.80
C LEU A 325 21.31 -7.06 9.74
N SER A 326 21.83 -8.26 9.93
CA SER A 326 23.15 -8.47 10.54
C SER A 326 23.93 -9.51 9.77
N ALA A 327 25.23 -9.30 9.65
CA ALA A 327 26.12 -10.22 8.95
C ALA A 327 27.38 -10.49 9.78
N THR A 328 27.77 -11.76 9.85
CA THR A 328 28.99 -12.19 10.55
C THR A 328 29.87 -12.97 9.59
N GLY A 329 31.11 -12.53 9.41
CA GLY A 329 32.08 -13.17 8.54
C GLY A 329 33.27 -13.73 9.29
N TRP A 330 33.84 -14.82 8.78
CA TRP A 330 35.06 -15.44 9.30
C TRP A 330 35.84 -16.16 8.19
N LEU A 331 37.11 -16.44 8.45
CA LEU A 331 37.96 -17.22 7.56
C LEU A 331 38.04 -18.67 8.06
N GLU A 332 37.82 -19.63 7.16
CA GLU A 332 37.84 -21.06 7.47
C GLU A 332 38.33 -21.85 6.25
N ASN A 333 39.28 -22.78 6.41
CA ASN A 333 39.66 -23.76 5.38
C ASN A 333 39.89 -23.19 3.95
N ASN A 334 40.62 -22.07 3.85
CA ASN A 334 40.88 -21.35 2.59
C ASN A 334 39.62 -20.73 1.94
N GLU A 335 38.60 -20.45 2.74
CA GLU A 335 37.37 -19.78 2.36
C GLU A 335 37.13 -18.55 3.24
N ALA A 336 36.44 -17.56 2.68
CA ALA A 336 35.76 -16.52 3.42
C ALA A 336 34.29 -16.91 3.53
N VAL A 337 33.79 -17.04 4.75
CA VAL A 337 32.41 -17.41 5.05
C VAL A 337 31.70 -16.19 5.59
N VAL A 338 30.45 -15.99 5.18
CA VAL A 338 29.55 -14.98 5.76
C VAL A 338 28.19 -15.61 6.01
N GLU A 339 27.68 -15.41 7.21
CA GLU A 339 26.31 -15.68 7.60
C GLU A 339 25.54 -14.36 7.66
N VAL A 340 24.37 -14.31 7.01
CA VAL A 340 23.50 -13.14 6.96
C VAL A 340 22.17 -13.50 7.61
N ASN A 341 21.75 -12.68 8.57
CA ASN A 341 20.46 -12.76 9.22
C ASN A 341 19.63 -11.53 8.82
N ILE A 342 18.40 -11.73 8.35
CA ILE A 342 17.46 -10.65 8.05
C ILE A 342 16.18 -10.91 8.86
N THR A 343 15.79 -9.95 9.69
CA THR A 343 14.59 -10.08 10.54
C THR A 343 13.56 -9.02 10.19
N ASN A 344 12.32 -9.45 9.97
CA ASN A 344 11.18 -8.54 9.91
C ASN A 344 10.68 -8.25 11.33
N ASP A 345 11.30 -7.32 12.04
CA ASP A 345 11.05 -7.06 13.47
C ASP A 345 10.17 -5.85 13.77
N LYS A 346 9.76 -5.10 12.74
CA LYS A 346 9.03 -3.83 12.89
C LYS A 346 7.73 -3.74 12.09
N THR A 347 7.34 -4.80 11.37
CA THR A 347 6.08 -4.80 10.61
C THR A 347 5.16 -5.92 11.06
N GLY A 348 3.86 -5.62 11.11
CA GLY A 348 2.82 -6.60 11.42
C GLY A 348 2.47 -7.52 10.25
N HIS A 349 3.01 -7.32 9.05
CA HIS A 349 2.69 -8.12 7.86
C HIS A 349 3.98 -8.63 7.22
N HIS A 350 3.90 -9.30 6.07
CA HIS A 350 5.12 -9.77 5.40
C HIS A 350 5.90 -8.60 4.79
N VAL A 351 7.20 -8.78 4.58
CA VAL A 351 8.04 -7.82 3.85
C VAL A 351 8.60 -8.47 2.57
N PRO A 352 8.30 -7.91 1.38
CA PRO A 352 7.30 -6.87 1.14
C PRO A 352 5.87 -7.42 1.14
N THR A 353 4.88 -6.58 1.46
CA THR A 353 3.45 -6.91 1.32
C THR A 353 2.79 -6.23 0.10
N ASP A 354 1.50 -6.47 -0.06
CA ASP A 354 0.62 -6.11 -1.18
C ASP A 354 1.08 -6.74 -2.52
N SER A 355 1.23 -5.91 -3.55
CA SER A 355 1.49 -6.31 -4.94
C SER A 355 2.51 -7.44 -5.04
N PRO A 356 2.18 -8.57 -5.69
CA PRO A 356 3.06 -9.73 -5.81
C PRO A 356 4.29 -9.45 -6.70
N LEU A 357 4.36 -8.27 -7.33
CA LEU A 357 5.51 -7.84 -8.13
C LEU A 357 6.69 -7.38 -7.25
N ARG A 358 6.39 -7.00 -6.00
CA ARG A 358 7.39 -6.50 -5.04
C ARG A 358 8.22 -7.66 -4.49
N HIS A 359 9.51 -7.43 -4.30
CA HIS A 359 10.41 -8.39 -3.69
C HIS A 359 11.62 -7.72 -3.05
N LEU A 360 12.28 -8.42 -2.11
CA LEU A 360 13.60 -8.02 -1.63
C LEU A 360 14.70 -8.76 -2.40
N ILE A 361 15.88 -8.15 -2.47
CA ILE A 361 17.08 -8.70 -3.09
C ILE A 361 18.23 -8.54 -2.09
N LEU A 362 18.68 -9.64 -1.51
CA LEU A 362 19.93 -9.73 -0.76
C LEU A 362 21.07 -9.98 -1.75
N LEU A 363 22.05 -9.09 -1.76
CA LEU A 363 23.28 -9.16 -2.56
C LEU A 363 24.47 -9.35 -1.62
N VAL A 364 25.32 -10.33 -1.90
CA VAL A 364 26.51 -10.63 -1.09
C VAL A 364 27.73 -10.69 -2.00
N ILE A 365 28.56 -9.67 -1.96
CA ILE A 365 29.74 -9.54 -2.82
C ILE A 365 30.99 -9.62 -1.95
N ALA A 366 31.89 -10.57 -2.25
CA ALA A 366 33.20 -10.62 -1.64
C ALA A 366 34.27 -10.18 -2.65
N THR A 367 35.21 -9.34 -2.22
CA THR A 367 36.32 -8.81 -3.02
C THR A 367 37.65 -8.99 -2.30
N ASP A 368 38.74 -9.07 -3.06
CA ASP A 368 40.10 -9.02 -2.52
C ASP A 368 40.60 -7.59 -2.29
N ALA A 369 41.85 -7.45 -1.86
CA ALA A 369 42.48 -6.15 -1.61
C ALA A 369 42.67 -5.28 -2.88
N HIS A 370 42.52 -5.85 -4.08
CA HIS A 370 42.55 -5.12 -5.35
C HIS A 370 41.15 -4.73 -5.83
N GLY A 371 40.10 -5.20 -5.17
CA GLY A 371 38.71 -4.99 -5.55
C GLY A 371 38.17 -6.04 -6.52
N ASP A 372 38.92 -7.12 -6.79
CA ASP A 372 38.47 -8.19 -7.68
C ASP A 372 37.49 -9.11 -6.96
N THR A 373 36.37 -9.43 -7.60
CA THR A 373 35.32 -10.27 -7.00
C THR A 373 35.80 -11.70 -6.80
N LEU A 374 35.65 -12.22 -5.58
CA LEU A 374 35.98 -13.59 -5.24
C LEU A 374 34.93 -14.56 -5.79
N ARG A 375 35.40 -15.74 -6.21
CA ARG A 375 34.51 -16.81 -6.67
C ARG A 375 33.72 -17.40 -5.50
N GLN A 376 32.39 -17.37 -5.60
CA GLN A 376 31.52 -18.12 -4.71
C GLN A 376 31.72 -19.63 -4.89
N ILE A 377 31.85 -20.34 -3.77
CA ILE A 377 31.96 -21.79 -3.66
C ILE A 377 30.63 -22.41 -3.23
N GLN A 378 29.92 -21.75 -2.30
CA GLN A 378 28.63 -22.20 -1.78
C GLN A 378 27.71 -21.02 -1.46
N GLY A 379 26.39 -21.23 -1.53
CA GLY A 379 25.35 -20.28 -1.17
C GLY A 379 24.33 -20.08 -2.30
N GLY A 380 23.36 -19.20 -2.08
CA GLY A 380 22.36 -18.85 -3.08
C GLY A 380 22.94 -17.98 -4.21
N MET A 381 22.30 -18.02 -5.38
CA MET A 381 22.49 -17.06 -6.45
C MET A 381 21.14 -16.43 -6.79
N LEU A 382 21.16 -15.16 -7.17
CA LEU A 382 19.97 -14.43 -7.56
C LEU A 382 19.39 -14.98 -8.88
N PRO A 383 18.07 -15.20 -8.96
CA PRO A 383 17.43 -15.79 -10.13
C PRO A 383 17.37 -14.80 -11.32
N ASP A 384 17.12 -15.33 -12.52
CA ASP A 384 17.07 -14.57 -13.78
C ASP A 384 16.09 -13.38 -13.75
N TRP A 385 14.98 -13.50 -13.02
CA TRP A 385 13.98 -12.43 -12.88
C TRP A 385 14.46 -11.24 -12.03
N CYS A 386 15.59 -11.35 -11.33
CA CYS A 386 16.32 -10.21 -10.76
C CYS A 386 17.07 -9.39 -11.83
N GLY A 387 17.01 -9.80 -13.11
CA GLY A 387 17.53 -9.08 -14.26
C GLY A 387 18.91 -9.59 -14.69
N ILE A 388 19.03 -10.01 -15.95
CA ILE A 388 20.31 -10.39 -16.57
C ILE A 388 20.91 -9.16 -17.24
N GLY A 389 22.12 -8.74 -16.85
CA GLY A 389 22.73 -7.52 -17.39
C GLY A 389 23.76 -6.89 -16.47
N ASP A 390 23.88 -5.55 -16.54
CA ASP A 390 24.81 -4.77 -15.71
C ASP A 390 24.24 -4.57 -14.28
N PRO A 391 24.92 -5.07 -13.23
CA PRO A 391 24.47 -4.90 -11.84
C PRO A 391 24.37 -3.43 -11.43
N ARG A 392 25.16 -2.53 -12.03
CA ARG A 392 25.09 -1.09 -11.77
C ARG A 392 23.79 -0.45 -12.26
N GLN A 393 23.05 -1.16 -13.11
CA GLN A 393 21.74 -0.76 -13.62
C GLN A 393 20.60 -1.57 -12.97
N GLY A 394 20.89 -2.34 -11.91
CA GLY A 394 19.88 -3.16 -11.23
C GLY A 394 19.65 -4.53 -11.87
N TYR A 395 20.59 -5.06 -12.65
CA TYR A 395 20.47 -6.42 -13.20
C TYR A 395 21.36 -7.38 -12.40
N TYR A 396 20.76 -8.04 -11.40
CA TYR A 396 21.51 -8.79 -10.39
C TYR A 396 21.54 -10.31 -10.57
N ALA A 397 20.94 -10.84 -11.65
CA ALA A 397 20.87 -12.28 -11.88
C ALA A 397 22.26 -12.94 -11.89
N GLY A 398 22.35 -14.12 -11.27
CA GLY A 398 23.59 -14.89 -11.17
C GLY A 398 24.60 -14.40 -10.13
N ILE A 399 24.35 -13.26 -9.48
CA ILE A 399 25.20 -12.80 -8.36
C ILE A 399 24.83 -13.56 -7.09
N SER A 400 25.83 -13.82 -6.25
CA SER A 400 25.66 -14.40 -4.92
C SER A 400 24.64 -13.60 -4.10
N GLY A 401 23.60 -14.27 -3.61
CA GLY A 401 22.49 -13.59 -2.95
C GLY A 401 21.24 -14.45 -2.78
N LYS A 402 20.13 -13.80 -2.41
CA LYS A 402 18.81 -14.42 -2.26
C LYS A 402 17.73 -13.39 -2.51
N ALA A 403 16.66 -13.78 -3.18
CA ALA A 403 15.50 -12.92 -3.38
C ALA A 403 14.30 -13.42 -2.56
N PHE A 404 13.52 -12.49 -2.00
CA PHE A 404 12.37 -12.75 -1.13
C PHE A 404 11.11 -12.25 -1.83
N ALA A 405 10.31 -13.17 -2.38
CA ALA A 405 9.23 -12.86 -3.29
C ALA A 405 8.06 -13.86 -3.18
N LYS A 406 6.87 -13.40 -3.57
CA LYS A 406 5.77 -14.29 -3.95
C LYS A 406 5.84 -14.50 -5.46
N ILE A 407 5.99 -15.74 -5.89
CA ILE A 407 6.06 -16.11 -7.30
C ILE A 407 4.76 -16.79 -7.70
N LEU A 408 4.06 -16.16 -8.64
CA LEU A 408 2.88 -16.72 -9.30
C LEU A 408 3.26 -17.20 -10.70
N GLU A 409 2.59 -18.26 -11.16
CA GLU A 409 2.70 -18.76 -12.53
C GLU A 409 1.30 -18.80 -13.17
N GLU A 410 1.20 -18.37 -14.42
CA GLU A 410 -0.05 -18.48 -15.20
C GLU A 410 -0.22 -19.90 -15.74
N LEU A 411 -1.39 -20.51 -15.48
CA LEU A 411 -1.58 -21.95 -15.62
C LEU A 411 -1.50 -22.48 -17.05
N TRP A 412 -1.94 -21.72 -18.05
CA TRP A 412 -2.02 -22.18 -19.44
C TRP A 412 -0.72 -21.98 -20.22
N THR A 413 -0.01 -20.91 -19.91
CA THR A 413 1.18 -20.46 -20.66
C THR A 413 2.49 -20.81 -19.96
N GLY A 414 2.45 -21.13 -18.65
CA GLY A 414 3.63 -21.43 -17.84
C GLY A 414 4.52 -20.20 -17.59
N VAL A 415 4.03 -18.98 -17.85
CA VAL A 415 4.79 -17.76 -17.60
C VAL A 415 4.97 -17.59 -16.09
N SER A 416 6.23 -17.55 -15.65
CA SER A 416 6.64 -17.41 -14.25
C SER A 416 7.96 -16.63 -14.16
N PRO A 417 8.07 -15.61 -13.26
CA PRO A 417 6.98 -15.02 -12.50
C PRO A 417 5.99 -14.28 -13.41
N THR A 418 4.69 -14.50 -13.26
CA THR A 418 3.67 -13.74 -14.01
C THR A 418 3.29 -12.46 -13.28
N ALA A 419 3.12 -11.38 -14.05
CA ALA A 419 2.52 -10.15 -13.57
C ALA A 419 1.03 -10.03 -13.88
N ALA A 420 0.49 -10.92 -14.72
CA ALA A 420 -0.93 -10.97 -15.08
C ALA A 420 -1.72 -11.78 -14.04
N TYR A 421 -1.68 -11.35 -12.77
CA TYR A 421 -2.30 -12.05 -11.64
C TYR A 421 -3.84 -12.11 -11.73
N TRP A 422 -4.46 -11.31 -12.60
CA TRP A 422 -5.89 -11.39 -12.93
C TRP A 422 -6.27 -12.63 -13.76
N LYS A 423 -5.28 -13.31 -14.36
CA LYS A 423 -5.49 -14.59 -15.05
C LYS A 423 -5.51 -15.74 -14.05
N MET A 424 -5.91 -16.93 -14.52
CA MET A 424 -5.80 -18.15 -13.73
C MET A 424 -4.33 -18.45 -13.43
N THR A 425 -3.94 -18.32 -12.16
CA THR A 425 -2.57 -18.54 -11.71
C THR A 425 -2.49 -19.68 -10.69
N ARG A 426 -1.27 -20.05 -10.32
CA ARG A 426 -0.97 -20.82 -9.10
C ARG A 426 0.20 -20.20 -8.36
N LEU A 427 0.24 -20.42 -7.06
CA LEU A 427 1.42 -20.11 -6.25
C LEU A 427 2.54 -21.11 -6.58
N VAL A 428 3.71 -20.60 -6.98
CA VAL A 428 4.94 -21.37 -7.15
C VAL A 428 5.73 -21.39 -5.85
N SER A 429 5.89 -20.22 -5.25
CA SER A 429 6.57 -20.05 -3.95
C SER A 429 6.16 -18.74 -3.28
N ASP A 430 6.22 -18.68 -1.96
CA ASP A 430 6.22 -17.44 -1.19
C ASP A 430 7.32 -17.57 -0.13
N ASN A 431 8.43 -16.87 -0.34
CA ASN A 431 9.52 -16.80 0.63
C ASN A 431 9.75 -15.36 1.09
N ARG A 432 8.73 -14.49 1.01
CA ARG A 432 8.77 -13.16 1.63
C ARG A 432 8.99 -13.32 3.14
N LEU A 433 9.58 -12.30 3.77
CA LEU A 433 9.84 -12.34 5.20
C LEU A 433 8.51 -12.19 5.95
N ALA A 434 7.99 -13.26 6.55
CA ALA A 434 6.78 -13.19 7.35
C ALA A 434 6.95 -12.22 8.54
N ALA A 435 5.85 -11.72 9.10
CA ALA A 435 5.89 -10.84 10.28
C ALA A 435 6.68 -11.53 11.41
N PHE A 436 7.66 -10.83 11.98
CA PHE A 436 8.54 -11.35 13.06
C PHE A 436 9.41 -12.54 12.71
N ALA A 437 9.50 -12.92 11.43
CA ALA A 437 10.37 -14.00 10.99
C ALA A 437 11.81 -13.50 10.74
N THR A 438 12.77 -14.38 11.01
CA THR A 438 14.17 -14.22 10.64
C THR A 438 14.53 -15.22 9.55
N ASP A 439 15.13 -14.74 8.47
CA ASP A 439 15.83 -15.57 7.50
C ASP A 439 17.32 -15.65 7.83
N VAL A 440 17.89 -16.83 7.73
CA VAL A 440 19.33 -17.07 7.90
C VAL A 440 19.88 -17.70 6.63
N SER A 441 20.93 -17.12 6.08
CA SER A 441 21.60 -17.62 4.88
C SER A 441 23.12 -17.54 5.02
N GLN A 442 23.83 -18.49 4.40
CA GLN A 442 25.29 -18.56 4.45
C GLN A 442 25.89 -18.61 3.05
N TYR A 443 26.99 -17.90 2.86
CA TYR A 443 27.74 -17.81 1.62
C TYR A 443 29.22 -18.09 1.88
N ARG A 444 29.87 -18.80 0.95
CA ARG A 444 31.29 -19.15 1.02
C ARG A 444 31.98 -18.73 -0.25
N PHE A 445 33.11 -18.05 -0.12
CA PHE A 445 33.92 -17.55 -1.21
C PHE A 445 35.33 -18.12 -1.12
N ARG A 446 35.94 -18.38 -2.26
CA ARG A 446 37.34 -18.80 -2.32
C ARG A 446 38.23 -17.66 -1.82
N ARG A 447 38.99 -17.90 -0.76
CA ARG A 447 39.93 -16.92 -0.21
C ARG A 447 41.11 -16.69 -1.17
N PRO A 448 41.63 -15.46 -1.30
CA PRO A 448 42.89 -15.20 -1.98
C PRO A 448 44.06 -15.73 -1.15
N ASP A 449 45.15 -16.14 -1.81
CA ASP A 449 46.33 -16.71 -1.13
C ASP A 449 46.94 -15.72 -0.12
N ASN A 450 46.91 -14.42 -0.42
CA ASN A 450 47.36 -13.33 0.45
C ASN A 450 46.37 -12.16 0.40
N GLY A 451 46.32 -11.36 1.47
CA GLY A 451 45.47 -10.17 1.56
C GLY A 451 44.19 -10.37 2.35
N SER A 452 43.51 -9.25 2.62
CA SER A 452 42.22 -9.21 3.29
C SER A 452 41.08 -9.49 2.30
N VAL A 453 39.94 -9.91 2.85
CA VAL A 453 38.69 -10.08 2.09
C VAL A 453 37.69 -9.04 2.58
N ARG A 454 37.17 -8.22 1.67
CA ARG A 454 36.05 -7.33 1.95
C ARG A 454 34.76 -8.02 1.52
N ILE A 455 33.75 -8.03 2.38
CA ILE A 455 32.41 -8.54 2.06
C ILE A 455 31.41 -7.40 2.23
N ASP A 456 30.71 -7.08 1.15
CA ASP A 456 29.61 -6.11 1.11
C ASP A 456 28.28 -6.89 1.02
N VAL A 457 27.41 -6.67 2.01
CA VAL A 457 26.09 -7.29 2.13
C VAL A 457 25.04 -6.19 2.02
N GLN A 458 24.18 -6.26 1.00
CA GLN A 458 23.19 -5.22 0.73
C GLN A 458 21.81 -5.84 0.55
N LEU A 459 20.78 -5.22 1.14
CA LEU A 459 19.39 -5.62 0.98
C LEU A 459 18.62 -4.52 0.26
N PHE A 460 18.06 -4.84 -0.90
CA PHE A 460 17.28 -3.91 -1.70
C PHE A 460 15.79 -4.27 -1.70
N PHE A 461 14.91 -3.26 -1.72
CA PHE A 461 13.51 -3.38 -2.09
C PHE A 461 13.33 -3.04 -3.56
N ARG A 462 12.67 -3.93 -4.31
CA ARG A 462 12.30 -3.73 -5.71
C ARG A 462 10.79 -3.80 -5.90
N ARG A 463 10.25 -2.87 -6.70
CA ARG A 463 8.80 -2.71 -6.92
C ARG A 463 8.19 -3.66 -7.95
N ALA A 464 8.99 -4.17 -8.88
CA ALA A 464 8.56 -5.06 -9.94
C ALA A 464 9.74 -5.90 -10.48
N PHE A 465 9.48 -7.07 -11.05
CA PHE A 465 10.51 -7.86 -11.75
C PHE A 465 11.19 -7.03 -12.85
N ARG A 466 12.52 -7.18 -13.01
CA ARG A 466 13.33 -6.28 -13.86
C ARG A 466 12.83 -6.25 -15.31
N GLN A 467 12.60 -7.41 -15.90
CA GLN A 467 12.11 -7.53 -17.27
C GLN A 467 10.74 -6.87 -17.48
N LEU A 468 9.84 -6.96 -16.50
CA LEU A 468 8.55 -6.26 -16.57
C LEU A 468 8.76 -4.75 -16.56
N ALA A 469 9.60 -4.25 -15.66
CA ALA A 469 9.92 -2.84 -15.59
C ALA A 469 10.56 -2.34 -16.91
N ASP A 470 11.39 -3.14 -17.57
CA ASP A 470 11.97 -2.81 -18.87
C ASP A 470 10.90 -2.72 -19.97
N TRP A 471 10.03 -3.73 -20.08
CA TRP A 471 8.92 -3.72 -21.04
C TRP A 471 7.98 -2.53 -20.84
N LYS A 472 7.77 -2.14 -19.59
CA LYS A 472 6.87 -1.03 -19.24
C LYS A 472 7.54 0.33 -19.29
N GLY A 473 8.87 0.40 -19.41
CA GLY A 473 9.64 1.63 -19.29
C GLY A 473 9.60 2.24 -17.88
N TRP A 474 9.43 1.41 -16.85
CA TRP A 474 9.52 1.85 -15.44
C TRP A 474 10.98 1.98 -15.03
N SER A 475 11.37 3.19 -14.65
CA SER A 475 12.77 3.58 -14.42
C SER A 475 13.13 3.80 -12.95
N ASP A 476 12.22 3.50 -12.02
CA ASP A 476 12.50 3.67 -10.60
C ASP A 476 13.66 2.79 -10.14
N ALA A 477 14.54 3.39 -9.35
CA ALA A 477 15.64 2.69 -8.73
C ALA A 477 15.13 1.72 -7.65
N ASP A 478 15.93 0.69 -7.41
CA ASP A 478 15.80 -0.13 -6.22
C ASP A 478 16.19 0.68 -4.99
N ILE A 479 15.50 0.44 -3.88
CA ILE A 479 15.76 1.14 -2.63
C ILE A 479 16.68 0.25 -1.79
N LEU A 480 17.89 0.72 -1.50
CA LEU A 480 18.74 0.11 -0.49
C LEU A 480 18.06 0.26 0.87
N MET A 481 17.69 -0.85 1.49
CA MET A 481 17.08 -0.88 2.82
C MET A 481 18.15 -0.94 3.89
N GLU A 482 19.05 -1.92 3.78
CA GLU A 482 20.08 -2.22 4.78
C GLU A 482 21.40 -2.57 4.10
N GLU A 483 22.52 -2.28 4.77
CA GLU A 483 23.87 -2.58 4.29
C GLU A 483 24.80 -2.91 5.47
N GLU A 484 25.62 -3.94 5.30
CA GLU A 484 26.71 -4.29 6.19
C GLU A 484 27.99 -4.51 5.38
N VAL A 485 29.11 -3.98 5.88
CA VAL A 485 30.42 -4.13 5.25
C VAL A 485 31.40 -4.66 6.29
N MET A 486 32.09 -5.74 5.95
CA MET A 486 33.10 -6.35 6.82
C MET A 486 34.41 -6.59 6.08
N ASN A 487 35.51 -6.49 6.84
CA ASN A 487 36.84 -6.84 6.37
C ASN A 487 37.33 -8.01 7.20
N LEU A 488 37.72 -9.09 6.53
CA LEU A 488 38.30 -10.27 7.12
C LEU A 488 39.80 -10.23 6.87
N ASP A 489 40.54 -9.90 7.93
CA ASP A 489 41.99 -9.90 7.93
C ASP A 489 42.53 -11.30 8.27
N GLN A 490 43.76 -11.56 7.83
CA GLN A 490 44.41 -12.87 7.95
C GLN A 490 44.87 -13.21 9.37
#